data_AF-A0A670ZEU9-F1
#
_entry.id   AF-A0A670ZEU9-F1
#
_cell.length_a   1.000
_cell.length_b   1.000
_cell.length_c   1.000
_cell.angle_alpha   90.00
_cell.angle_beta   90.00
_cell.angle_gamma   90.00
#
_symmetry.space_group_name_H-M   'P 1'
#
loop_
_entity.id
_entity.type
_entity.pdbx_description
1 polymer ?
#
loop_
_entity_poly.entity_id
_entity_poly.type
_entity_poly.pdbx_seq_one_letter_code
_entity_poly.pdbx_strand_id
1 'polypeptide(L)'
;SLEVGGGGGPSPRRGKREQSESQERKTCSAPSASQTLALKPQPRPSDRLNPKTIDPFNIQSRVPSAFAAIYSKGGIPCRLVHGSIRHTLQWDSHPATLQFDPLLINLAEGLKETRHPYTFISQEGFKELLSAEGAAQKTLPLLPRLVPVLKSALAHSDDEVFRRGLNALVQLSAVVGFWLNGHLKHLLSSVSITMLDPSLPEFLLITLF
;
A
#
# COMPACT_ATOMS: atom_id res chain seq x y z
N SER A 1 -44.68 -45.15 15.83
CA SER A 1 -45.54 -45.84 14.86
C SER A 1 -45.53 -45.10 13.54
N LEU A 2 -45.27 -45.86 12.46
CA LEU A 2 -45.55 -45.62 11.03
C LEU A 2 -44.73 -44.48 10.39
N GLU A 3 -43.68 -44.72 9.58
CA GLU A 3 -43.60 -45.41 8.26
C GLU A 3 -44.51 -44.71 7.23
N VAL A 4 -44.04 -44.20 6.08
CA VAL A 4 -43.65 -44.88 4.82
C VAL A 4 -42.91 -43.81 3.97
N GLY A 5 -41.71 -44.01 3.40
CA GLY A 5 -41.37 -44.84 2.22
C GLY A 5 -41.48 -43.99 0.92
N GLY A 6 -40.59 -43.98 -0.07
CA GLY A 6 -39.36 -44.74 -0.35
C GLY A 6 -38.92 -44.52 -1.81
N GLY A 7 -37.63 -44.78 -2.08
CA GLY A 7 -37.07 -45.22 -3.38
C GLY A 7 -36.86 -44.17 -4.49
N GLY A 8 -35.81 -44.23 -5.32
CA GLY A 8 -34.66 -45.13 -5.39
C GLY A 8 -33.81 -44.87 -6.64
N GLY A 9 -32.49 -45.07 -6.51
CA GLY A 9 -31.57 -45.69 -7.48
C GLY A 9 -31.28 -45.07 -8.87
N PRO A 10 -30.15 -45.46 -9.54
CA PRO A 10 -29.38 -44.56 -10.42
C PRO A 10 -29.13 -45.03 -11.88
N SER A 11 -28.67 -44.08 -12.74
CA SER A 11 -27.83 -44.22 -13.97
C SER A 11 -28.41 -44.93 -15.22
N PRO A 12 -27.76 -44.97 -16.41
CA PRO A 12 -26.90 -44.02 -17.19
C PRO A 12 -27.26 -43.96 -18.72
N ARG A 13 -26.37 -43.38 -19.58
CA ARG A 13 -26.23 -43.46 -21.09
C ARG A 13 -26.87 -42.30 -21.90
N ARG A 14 -26.40 -41.82 -23.08
CA ARG A 14 -25.24 -42.04 -23.99
C ARG A 14 -25.43 -41.11 -25.24
N GLY A 15 -24.33 -40.65 -25.86
CA GLY A 15 -24.22 -40.14 -27.25
C GLY A 15 -23.58 -38.74 -27.32
N LYS A 16 -22.39 -38.44 -27.89
CA LYS A 16 -21.50 -38.87 -29.00
C LYS A 16 -21.82 -38.24 -30.37
N ARG A 17 -20.78 -37.57 -30.95
CA ARG A 17 -20.52 -37.07 -32.34
C ARG A 17 -20.72 -35.55 -32.52
N GLU A 18 -19.89 -34.76 -33.22
CA GLU A 18 -18.82 -34.89 -34.26
C GLU A 18 -17.60 -33.99 -33.86
N GLN A 19 -16.30 -34.28 -34.02
CA GLN A 19 -15.43 -34.62 -35.17
C GLN A 19 -15.42 -33.64 -36.35
N SER A 20 -14.33 -32.85 -36.45
CA SER A 20 -13.70 -32.48 -37.71
C SER A 20 -12.19 -32.38 -37.47
N GLU A 21 -11.50 -33.38 -38.00
CA GLU A 21 -10.05 -33.55 -38.06
C GLU A 21 -9.68 -33.42 -39.54
N SER A 22 -8.60 -32.72 -39.86
CA SER A 22 -7.95 -32.81 -41.17
C SER A 22 -6.45 -32.76 -40.96
N GLN A 23 -5.86 -33.95 -40.92
CA GLN A 23 -4.46 -34.21 -41.21
C GLN A 23 -4.26 -34.14 -42.74
N GLU A 24 -3.12 -33.66 -43.24
CA GLU A 24 -2.19 -34.52 -43.99
C GLU A 24 -0.78 -33.90 -44.23
N ARG A 25 0.22 -34.55 -43.62
CA ARG A 25 1.57 -35.00 -44.06
C ARG A 25 2.57 -34.14 -44.87
N LYS A 26 3.78 -34.10 -44.28
CA LYS A 26 5.15 -34.43 -44.80
C LYS A 26 5.60 -33.86 -46.17
N THR A 27 6.71 -33.10 -46.18
CA THR A 27 8.09 -33.56 -46.55
C THR A 27 9.06 -32.37 -46.63
N CYS A 28 10.34 -32.63 -46.30
CA CYS A 28 11.45 -31.68 -46.42
C CYS A 28 12.02 -31.69 -47.84
N SER A 29 12.29 -30.52 -48.43
CA SER A 29 13.46 -30.26 -49.30
C SER A 29 13.62 -28.75 -49.55
N ALA A 30 14.83 -28.22 -49.35
CA ALA A 30 15.31 -26.97 -49.95
C ALA A 30 16.27 -27.35 -51.11
N PRO A 31 16.83 -26.43 -51.93
CA PRO A 31 16.64 -24.98 -51.99
C PRO A 31 16.34 -24.45 -53.42
N SER A 32 15.81 -23.23 -53.55
CA SER A 32 16.12 -22.39 -54.71
C SER A 32 15.94 -20.92 -54.38
N ALA A 33 16.98 -20.15 -54.72
CA ALA A 33 17.10 -18.74 -54.45
C ALA A 33 16.13 -17.91 -55.29
N SER A 34 15.45 -16.96 -54.65
CA SER A 34 15.00 -15.71 -55.27
C SER A 34 14.79 -14.69 -54.15
N GLN A 35 15.71 -13.73 -54.09
CA GLN A 35 15.68 -12.61 -53.16
C GLN A 35 14.43 -11.78 -53.45
N THR A 36 13.45 -11.80 -52.54
CA THR A 36 12.38 -10.81 -52.52
C THR A 36 12.66 -9.89 -51.35
N LEU A 37 13.12 -8.68 -51.65
CA LEU A 37 13.36 -7.62 -50.68
C LEU A 37 12.05 -7.35 -49.92
N ALA A 38 12.00 -7.74 -48.65
CA ALA A 38 10.91 -7.40 -47.75
C ALA A 38 10.92 -5.88 -47.53
N LEU A 39 10.03 -5.17 -48.23
CA LEU A 39 9.76 -3.76 -47.99
C LEU A 39 9.27 -3.60 -46.55
N LYS A 40 10.11 -2.96 -45.73
CA LYS A 40 9.76 -2.52 -44.38
C LYS A 40 8.52 -1.62 -44.47
N PRO A 41 7.46 -1.83 -43.66
CA PRO A 41 6.28 -0.98 -43.69
C PRO A 41 6.69 0.47 -43.46
N GLN A 42 6.37 1.34 -44.42
CA GLN A 42 6.60 2.78 -44.28
C GLN A 42 5.78 3.28 -43.08
N PRO A 43 6.40 4.00 -42.12
CA PRO A 43 5.66 4.55 -40.99
C PRO A 43 4.60 5.50 -41.52
N ARG A 44 3.35 5.30 -41.09
CA ARG A 44 2.26 6.17 -41.50
C ARG A 44 2.55 7.57 -40.95
N PRO A 45 2.19 8.66 -41.64
CA PRO A 45 2.34 10.01 -41.09
C PRO A 45 1.69 10.17 -39.70
N SER A 46 0.67 9.36 -39.40
CA SER A 46 0.02 9.26 -38.09
C SER A 46 0.93 8.74 -36.98
N ASP A 47 1.96 7.95 -37.28
CA ASP A 47 2.92 7.46 -36.29
C ASP A 47 3.83 8.57 -35.75
N ARG A 48 3.99 9.67 -36.50
CA ARG A 48 4.68 10.89 -36.02
C ARG A 48 3.79 11.76 -35.12
N LEU A 49 2.50 11.45 -35.03
CA LEU A 49 1.51 12.14 -34.20
C LEU A 49 1.00 11.26 -33.05
N ASN A 50 1.73 10.20 -32.69
CA ASN A 50 1.56 9.52 -31.41
C ASN A 50 2.56 10.09 -30.40
N PRO A 51 2.31 11.27 -29.77
CA PRO A 51 2.84 11.43 -28.43
C PRO A 51 2.26 10.23 -27.67
N LYS A 52 3.12 9.38 -27.09
CA LYS A 52 2.68 8.25 -26.25
C LYS A 52 1.51 8.77 -25.43
N THR A 53 0.30 8.32 -25.74
CA THR A 53 -0.91 8.88 -25.15
C THR A 53 -0.73 8.71 -23.66
N ILE A 54 -0.42 9.81 -22.98
CA ILE A 54 -0.40 9.89 -21.54
C ILE A 54 -1.88 9.78 -21.23
N ASP A 55 -2.33 8.57 -20.96
CA ASP A 55 -3.69 8.36 -20.51
C ASP A 55 -3.81 9.10 -19.17
N PRO A 56 -4.53 10.25 -19.14
CA PRO A 56 -4.64 11.05 -17.93
C PRO A 56 -5.44 10.33 -16.84
N PHE A 57 -6.10 9.21 -17.16
CA PHE A 57 -6.82 8.34 -16.23
C PHE A 57 -5.99 7.14 -15.76
N ASN A 58 -4.77 6.94 -16.29
CA ASN A 58 -3.88 5.86 -15.87
C ASN A 58 -3.13 6.14 -14.55
N ILE A 59 -3.73 6.99 -13.70
CA ILE A 59 -3.36 7.23 -12.30
C ILE A 59 -3.43 5.91 -11.47
N GLN A 60 -4.10 4.89 -12.00
CA GLN A 60 -4.27 3.56 -11.41
C GLN A 60 -3.23 2.51 -11.85
N SER A 61 -2.32 2.80 -12.79
CA SER A 61 -1.37 1.80 -13.34
C SER A 61 -0.29 1.34 -12.35
N ARG A 62 -0.12 2.01 -11.22
CA ARG A 62 0.88 1.60 -10.22
C ARG A 62 0.21 0.67 -9.22
N VAL A 63 0.84 -0.47 -8.99
CA VAL A 63 0.48 -1.41 -7.91
C VAL A 63 0.23 -0.59 -6.64
N PRO A 64 -0.99 -0.66 -6.06
CA PRO A 64 -1.27 0.04 -4.81
C PRO A 64 -0.26 -0.38 -3.74
N SER A 65 0.18 0.58 -2.95
CA SER A 65 0.96 0.27 -1.76
C SER A 65 0.17 -0.64 -0.81
N ALA A 66 0.86 -1.28 0.13
CA ALA A 66 0.21 -2.08 1.17
C ALA A 66 -0.85 -1.26 1.92
N PHE A 67 -0.51 -0.03 2.32
CA PHE A 67 -1.45 0.85 3.01
C PHE A 67 -2.67 1.22 2.16
N ALA A 68 -2.47 1.64 0.90
CA ALA A 68 -3.57 1.98 0.01
C ALA A 68 -4.50 0.77 -0.23
N ALA A 69 -3.93 -0.43 -0.35
CA ALA A 69 -4.70 -1.66 -0.47
C ALA A 69 -5.49 -1.99 0.80
N ILE A 70 -4.92 -1.81 2.00
CA ILE A 70 -5.61 -2.01 3.28
C ILE A 70 -6.76 -1.02 3.43
N TYR A 71 -6.52 0.27 3.13
CA TYR A 71 -7.55 1.31 3.20
C TYR A 71 -8.71 1.01 2.23
N SER A 72 -8.40 0.67 0.98
CA SER A 72 -9.42 0.38 -0.05
C SER A 72 -10.29 -0.83 0.30
N LYS A 73 -9.77 -1.76 1.12
CA LYS A 73 -10.50 -2.93 1.62
C LYS A 73 -11.25 -2.68 2.92
N GLY A 74 -11.22 -1.46 3.47
CA GLY A 74 -11.85 -1.11 4.74
C GLY A 74 -11.10 -1.61 5.98
N GLY A 75 -9.80 -1.92 5.86
CA GLY A 75 -8.97 -2.37 6.99
C GLY A 75 -8.61 -1.26 7.99
N ILE A 76 -8.95 -0.01 7.68
CA ILE A 76 -8.78 1.15 8.56
C ILE A 76 -10.18 1.74 8.78
N PRO A 77 -10.71 1.73 10.02
CA PRO A 77 -12.10 2.09 10.32
C PRO A 77 -12.30 3.62 10.37
N CYS A 78 -11.97 4.31 9.29
CA CYS A 78 -12.13 5.76 9.18
C CYS A 78 -12.40 6.21 7.74
N ARG A 79 -12.95 7.42 7.60
CA ARG A 79 -13.20 8.08 6.32
C ARG A 79 -12.69 9.51 6.35
N LEU A 80 -12.24 9.96 5.19
CA LEU A 80 -11.98 11.37 4.94
C LEU A 80 -13.32 12.10 4.78
N VAL A 81 -13.56 13.11 5.62
CA VAL A 81 -14.69 14.02 5.48
C VAL A 81 -14.20 15.33 4.90
N HIS A 82 -14.71 15.67 3.72
CA HIS A 82 -14.42 16.95 3.08
C HIS A 82 -15.35 18.02 3.66
N GLY A 83 -14.86 18.77 4.65
CA GLY A 83 -15.52 20.00 5.09
C GLY A 83 -15.26 21.15 4.13
N SER A 84 -16.08 22.21 4.23
CA SER A 84 -15.97 23.41 3.37
C SER A 84 -14.69 24.22 3.58
N ILE A 85 -14.04 24.06 4.74
CA ILE A 85 -12.83 24.82 5.13
C ILE A 85 -11.70 23.87 5.55
N ARG A 86 -12.03 22.76 6.19
CA ARG A 86 -11.06 21.78 6.70
C ARG A 86 -11.49 20.38 6.37
N HIS A 87 -10.52 19.56 6.00
CA HIS A 87 -10.69 18.12 5.92
C HIS A 87 -10.53 17.52 7.32
N THR A 88 -11.42 16.62 7.70
CA THR A 88 -11.39 15.94 9.00
C THR A 88 -11.41 14.44 8.80
N LEU A 89 -10.82 13.72 9.74
CA LEU A 89 -10.93 12.28 9.82
C LEU A 89 -12.17 11.92 10.64
N GLN A 90 -13.02 11.04 10.12
CA GLN A 90 -14.15 10.48 10.87
C GLN A 90 -13.90 9.00 11.10
N TRP A 91 -13.83 8.58 12.35
CA TRP A 91 -13.75 7.17 12.71
C TRP A 91 -15.12 6.51 12.75
N ASP A 92 -15.19 5.23 12.39
CA ASP A 92 -16.39 4.42 12.55
C ASP A 92 -16.72 4.15 14.02
N SER A 93 -15.68 4.09 14.87
CA SER A 93 -15.78 3.90 16.33
C SER A 93 -14.80 4.81 17.06
N HIS A 94 -15.06 5.11 18.32
CA HIS A 94 -14.20 6.01 19.11
C HIS A 94 -12.74 5.51 19.16
N PRO A 95 -11.71 6.34 18.87
CA PRO A 95 -10.31 5.92 18.79
C PRO A 95 -9.81 5.14 20.01
N ALA A 96 -10.22 5.56 21.21
CA ALA A 96 -9.85 4.87 22.45
C ALA A 96 -10.39 3.44 22.56
N THR A 97 -11.43 3.07 21.82
CA THR A 97 -12.01 1.71 21.82
C THR A 97 -11.35 0.78 20.79
N LEU A 98 -10.64 1.34 19.80
CA LEU A 98 -10.02 0.57 18.73
C LEU A 98 -8.85 -0.27 19.23
N GLN A 99 -8.62 -1.39 18.55
CA GLN A 99 -7.41 -2.18 18.70
C GLN A 99 -6.29 -1.55 17.88
N PHE A 100 -5.12 -1.33 18.51
CA PHE A 100 -3.99 -0.71 17.83
C PHE A 100 -3.20 -1.69 16.96
N ASP A 101 -3.29 -2.99 17.22
CA ASP A 101 -2.71 -4.01 16.35
C ASP A 101 -3.78 -4.51 15.36
N PRO A 102 -3.54 -4.51 14.04
CA PRO A 102 -2.39 -3.95 13.31
C PRO A 102 -2.55 -2.47 12.92
N LEU A 103 -3.63 -1.83 13.35
CA LEU A 103 -4.07 -0.52 12.88
C LEU A 103 -2.99 0.57 12.95
N LEU A 104 -2.34 0.75 14.11
CA LEU A 104 -1.31 1.76 14.32
C LEU A 104 -0.07 1.53 13.44
N ILE A 105 0.28 0.26 13.22
CA ILE A 105 1.41 -0.12 12.36
C ILE A 105 1.07 0.19 10.90
N ASN A 106 -0.14 -0.15 10.45
CA ASN A 106 -0.60 0.19 9.10
C ASN A 106 -0.56 1.71 8.89
N LEU A 107 -1.06 2.51 9.85
CA LEU A 107 -1.00 3.97 9.76
C LEU A 107 0.43 4.50 9.72
N ALA A 108 1.35 3.91 10.50
CA ALA A 108 2.77 4.26 10.44
C ALA A 108 3.39 3.93 9.07
N GLU A 109 3.05 2.79 8.46
CA GLU A 109 3.50 2.44 7.10
C GLU A 109 2.97 3.45 6.06
N GLY A 110 1.73 3.90 6.25
CA GLY A 110 1.10 4.90 5.41
C GLY A 110 1.74 6.29 5.46
N LEU A 111 2.66 6.59 6.39
CA LEU A 111 3.38 7.87 6.42
C LEU A 111 4.23 8.10 5.16
N LYS A 112 4.60 7.01 4.49
CA LYS A 112 5.35 6.99 3.22
C LYS A 112 4.48 7.22 1.99
N GLU A 113 3.17 7.30 2.16
CA GLU A 113 2.29 7.67 1.07
C GLU A 113 2.62 9.08 0.57
N THR A 114 2.38 9.29 -0.72
CA THR A 114 2.56 10.58 -1.39
C THR A 114 1.28 11.03 -2.11
N ARG A 115 0.22 10.21 -2.02
CA ARG A 115 -1.04 10.44 -2.72
C ARG A 115 -2.17 10.70 -1.74
N HIS A 116 -2.94 11.74 -2.02
CA HIS A 116 -4.22 11.98 -1.36
C HIS A 116 -5.24 10.91 -1.81
N PRO A 117 -6.11 10.38 -0.91
CA PRO A 117 -6.31 10.75 0.50
C PRO A 117 -5.39 10.04 1.49
N TYR A 118 -4.58 9.09 1.04
CA TYR A 118 -3.80 8.20 1.91
C TYR A 118 -2.80 8.93 2.81
N THR A 119 -2.15 9.98 2.30
CA THR A 119 -1.27 10.86 3.08
C THR A 119 -1.96 11.48 4.29
N PHE A 120 -3.19 11.97 4.09
CA PHE A 120 -3.97 12.60 5.16
C PHE A 120 -4.45 11.57 6.16
N ILE A 121 -4.99 10.44 5.67
CA ILE A 121 -5.53 9.38 6.52
C ILE A 121 -4.44 8.77 7.40
N SER A 122 -3.25 8.50 6.85
CA SER A 122 -2.15 7.94 7.63
C SER A 122 -1.67 8.92 8.69
N GLN A 123 -1.47 10.20 8.32
CA GLN A 123 -0.97 11.22 9.23
C GLN A 123 -1.96 11.52 10.36
N GLU A 124 -3.22 11.85 10.02
CA GLU A 124 -4.22 12.22 11.02
C GLU A 124 -4.65 11.00 11.83
N GLY A 125 -4.78 9.83 11.18
CA GLY A 125 -5.14 8.60 11.87
C GLY A 125 -4.09 8.17 12.89
N PHE A 126 -2.81 8.25 12.53
CA PHE A 126 -1.71 7.96 13.47
C PHE A 126 -1.77 8.90 14.69
N LYS A 127 -1.98 10.20 14.43
CA LYS A 127 -2.08 11.22 15.47
C LYS A 127 -3.26 11.04 16.41
N GLU A 128 -4.46 10.81 15.87
CA GLU A 128 -5.67 10.65 16.66
C GLU A 128 -5.65 9.35 17.48
N LEU A 129 -5.05 8.27 16.97
CA LEU A 129 -4.83 7.08 17.77
C LEU A 129 -3.85 7.34 18.92
N LEU A 130 -2.71 7.97 18.66
CA LEU A 130 -1.72 8.27 19.71
C LEU A 130 -2.26 9.26 20.76
N SER A 131 -3.22 10.11 20.38
CA SER A 131 -3.89 11.04 21.31
C SER A 131 -5.04 10.40 22.09
N ALA A 132 -5.40 9.15 21.80
CA ALA A 132 -6.52 8.47 22.45
C ALA A 132 -6.19 8.08 23.89
N GLU A 133 -7.23 7.97 24.72
CA GLU A 133 -7.09 7.46 26.08
C GLU A 133 -6.53 6.03 26.09
N GLY A 134 -5.53 5.77 26.93
CA GLY A 134 -4.86 4.47 27.00
C GLY A 134 -3.94 4.16 25.81
N ALA A 135 -3.61 5.15 24.97
CA ALA A 135 -2.75 4.96 23.81
C ALA A 135 -1.38 4.38 24.18
N ALA A 136 -0.78 4.80 25.30
CA ALA A 136 0.52 4.30 25.75
C ALA A 136 0.49 2.77 25.96
N GLN A 137 -0.47 2.27 26.74
CA GLN A 137 -0.61 0.85 27.06
C GLN A 137 -0.84 -0.01 25.80
N LYS A 138 -1.54 0.55 24.81
CA LYS A 138 -1.81 -0.12 23.53
C LYS A 138 -0.62 -0.04 22.55
N THR A 139 0.20 1.00 22.66
CA THR A 139 1.33 1.25 21.75
C THR A 139 2.58 0.50 22.18
N LEU A 140 2.83 0.37 23.49
CA LEU A 140 4.04 -0.26 24.03
C LEU A 140 4.30 -1.68 23.47
N PRO A 141 3.30 -2.59 23.38
CA PRO A 141 3.51 -3.92 22.80
C PRO A 141 3.90 -3.89 21.31
N LEU A 142 3.58 -2.79 20.60
CA LEU A 142 3.81 -2.63 19.17
C LEU A 142 5.12 -1.91 18.85
N LEU A 143 5.78 -1.33 19.85
CA LEU A 143 7.01 -0.56 19.70
C LEU A 143 8.09 -1.28 18.86
N PRO A 144 8.37 -2.60 19.07
CA PRO A 144 9.38 -3.31 18.28
C PRO A 144 9.05 -3.38 16.78
N ARG A 145 7.76 -3.36 16.42
CA ARG A 145 7.28 -3.37 15.02
C ARG A 145 7.15 -1.96 14.45
N LEU A 146 6.84 -0.96 15.28
CA LEU A 146 6.72 0.45 14.85
C LEU A 146 8.07 1.08 14.52
N VAL A 147 9.09 0.81 15.33
CA VAL A 147 10.44 1.40 15.16
C VAL A 147 11.02 1.20 13.76
N PRO A 148 11.06 -0.02 13.17
CA PRO A 148 11.59 -0.19 11.81
C PRO A 148 10.74 0.50 10.74
N VAL A 149 9.42 0.57 10.92
CA VAL A 149 8.51 1.27 10.00
C VAL A 149 8.82 2.78 10.00
N LEU A 150 8.91 3.40 11.19
CA LEU A 150 9.28 4.81 11.32
C LEU A 150 10.69 5.09 10.82
N LYS A 151 11.66 4.21 11.12
CA LYS A 151 13.03 4.32 10.57
C LYS A 151 13.01 4.36 9.04
N SER A 152 12.16 3.56 8.40
CA SER A 152 12.05 3.54 6.94
C SER A 152 11.46 4.84 6.36
N ALA A 153 10.60 5.54 7.09
CA ALA A 153 10.10 6.86 6.71
C ALA A 153 11.18 7.95 6.91
N LEU A 154 11.94 7.86 8.01
CA LEU A 154 13.05 8.78 8.32
C LEU A 154 14.27 8.60 7.40
N ALA A 155 14.41 7.45 6.74
CA ALA A 155 15.46 7.20 5.76
C ALA A 155 14.99 7.47 4.32
N HIS A 156 13.77 7.98 4.12
CA HIS A 156 13.22 8.21 2.80
C HIS A 156 13.84 9.45 2.14
N SER A 157 14.09 9.40 0.84
CA SER A 157 14.68 10.51 0.06
C SER A 157 13.70 11.64 -0.28
N ASP A 158 12.45 11.52 0.15
CA ASP A 158 11.42 12.53 -0.07
C ASP A 158 11.26 13.30 1.23
N ASP A 159 11.57 14.60 1.19
CA ASP A 159 11.58 15.47 2.36
C ASP A 159 10.22 15.53 3.06
N GLU A 160 9.12 15.41 2.31
CA GLU A 160 7.78 15.42 2.90
C GLU A 160 7.47 14.11 3.61
N VAL A 161 7.96 12.97 3.11
CA VAL A 161 7.87 11.68 3.82
C VAL A 161 8.75 11.70 5.07
N PHE A 162 9.97 12.23 4.95
CA PHE A 162 10.89 12.40 6.08
C PHE A 162 10.26 13.24 7.19
N ARG A 163 9.70 14.41 6.83
CA ARG A 163 9.05 15.33 7.77
C ARG A 163 7.85 14.68 8.47
N ARG A 164 7.03 13.90 7.73
CA ARG A 164 5.94 13.11 8.32
C ARG A 164 6.47 12.05 9.30
N GLY A 165 7.52 11.34 8.93
CA GLY A 165 8.19 10.37 9.80
C GLY A 165 8.74 11.00 11.09
N LEU A 166 9.36 12.18 10.98
CA LEU A 166 9.89 12.92 12.12
C LEU A 166 8.78 13.41 13.04
N ASN A 167 7.71 13.96 12.48
CA ASN A 167 6.55 14.39 13.26
C ASN A 167 5.88 13.21 13.97
N ALA A 168 5.75 12.05 13.31
CA ALA A 168 5.25 10.83 13.92
C ALA A 168 6.17 10.32 15.05
N LEU A 169 7.49 10.45 14.90
CA LEU A 169 8.45 10.11 15.95
C LEU A 169 8.25 10.97 17.20
N VAL A 170 8.08 12.29 17.02
CA VAL A 170 7.80 13.24 18.11
C VAL A 170 6.47 12.89 18.82
N GLN A 171 5.44 12.55 18.07
CA GLN A 171 4.16 12.13 18.65
C GLN A 171 4.29 10.81 19.41
N LEU A 172 5.03 9.84 18.85
CA LEU A 172 5.28 8.57 19.51
C LEU A 172 6.04 8.77 20.81
N SER A 173 7.08 9.60 20.82
CA SER A 173 7.87 9.86 22.03
C SER A 173 7.06 10.51 23.14
N ALA A 174 6.13 11.41 22.81
CA ALA A 174 5.23 12.00 23.80
C ALA A 174 4.32 10.95 24.48
N VAL A 175 3.97 9.87 23.78
CA VAL A 175 3.08 8.82 24.29
C VAL A 175 3.83 7.74 25.06
N VAL A 176 4.95 7.25 24.54
CA VAL A 176 5.70 6.14 25.15
C VAL A 176 6.86 6.58 26.04
N GLY A 177 7.27 7.85 25.97
CA GLY A 177 8.32 8.43 26.81
C GLY A 177 9.61 7.60 26.82
N PHE A 178 10.12 7.31 28.01
CA PHE A 178 11.40 6.63 28.23
C PHE A 178 11.50 5.25 27.59
N TRP A 179 10.38 4.57 27.30
CA TRP A 179 10.39 3.26 26.63
C TRP A 179 10.96 3.34 25.20
N LEU A 180 10.91 4.52 24.58
CA LEU A 180 11.52 4.76 23.27
C LEU A 180 13.06 4.76 23.32
N ASN A 181 13.66 5.06 24.47
CA ASN A 181 15.11 5.26 24.62
C ASN A 181 15.93 4.03 24.19
N GLY A 182 15.41 2.82 24.42
CA GLY A 182 16.05 1.58 23.95
C GLY A 182 16.19 1.48 22.43
N HIS A 183 15.36 2.21 21.69
CA HIS A 183 15.27 2.17 20.23
C HIS A 183 15.81 3.42 19.54
N LEU A 184 16.08 4.51 20.28
CA LEU A 184 16.54 5.78 19.72
C LEU A 184 17.79 5.65 18.86
N LYS A 185 18.78 4.83 19.25
CA LYS A 185 19.99 4.59 18.45
C LYS A 185 19.66 4.14 17.00
N HIS A 186 18.63 3.33 16.83
CA HIS A 186 18.21 2.84 15.53
C HIS A 186 17.47 3.91 14.72
N LEU A 187 16.75 4.81 15.38
CA LEU A 187 16.02 5.90 14.73
C LEU A 187 16.96 7.06 14.36
N LEU A 188 17.80 7.49 15.31
CA LEU A 188 18.74 8.60 15.16
C LEU A 188 19.79 8.34 14.09
N SER A 189 20.28 7.11 13.95
CA SER A 189 21.23 6.77 12.87
C SER A 189 20.70 7.10 11.46
N SER A 190 19.38 7.04 11.25
CA SER A 190 18.77 7.46 9.99
C SER A 190 18.63 8.98 9.89
N VAL A 191 18.27 9.64 10.99
CA VAL A 191 18.09 11.09 11.05
C VAL A 191 19.42 11.83 10.87
N SER A 192 20.51 11.36 11.47
CA SER A 192 21.82 12.01 11.38
C SER A 192 22.43 11.98 9.97
N ILE A 193 22.01 11.04 9.11
CA ILE A 193 22.46 10.98 7.71
C ILE A 193 21.71 12.00 6.85
N THR A 194 20.42 12.19 7.12
CA THR A 194 19.56 13.12 6.37
C THR A 194 19.64 14.57 6.89
N MET A 195 19.93 14.75 8.18
CA MET A 195 20.05 16.06 8.83
C MET A 195 21.51 16.54 8.93
N LEU A 196 22.04 17.05 7.81
CA LEU A 196 23.11 18.03 7.85
C LEU A 196 22.53 19.46 8.02
N ASP A 197 21.46 19.61 8.80
CA ASP A 197 20.87 20.90 9.16
C ASP A 197 20.96 21.13 10.68
N PRO A 198 21.57 22.24 11.15
CA PRO A 198 21.91 22.44 12.55
C PRO A 198 20.74 22.78 13.49
N SER A 199 19.50 22.91 13.00
CA SER A 199 18.39 23.49 13.77
C SER A 199 17.54 22.49 14.59
N LEU A 200 17.69 21.20 14.35
CA LEU A 200 16.82 20.16 14.91
C LEU A 200 17.30 19.39 16.17
N PRO A 201 18.59 19.39 16.58
CA PRO A 201 19.01 18.58 17.72
C PRO A 201 18.46 19.09 19.06
N GLU A 202 18.27 20.40 19.24
CA GLU A 202 17.67 20.95 20.47
C GLU A 202 16.20 20.53 20.64
N PHE A 203 15.41 20.54 19.56
CA PHE A 203 13.99 20.19 19.63
C PHE A 203 13.80 18.71 20.00
N LEU A 204 14.62 17.83 19.44
CA LEU A 204 14.61 16.41 19.80
C LEU A 204 15.16 16.16 21.19
N LEU A 205 16.20 16.88 21.64
CA LEU A 205 16.72 16.76 23.00
C LEU A 205 15.68 17.17 24.04
N ILE A 206 15.01 18.31 23.85
CA ILE A 206 13.98 18.82 24.79
C ILE A 206 12.73 17.93 24.82
N THR A 207 12.43 17.23 23.73
CA THR A 207 11.24 16.36 23.65
C THR A 207 11.52 14.92 24.11
N LEU A 208 12.78 14.49 24.11
CA LEU A 208 13.18 13.10 24.44
C LEU A 208 13.83 12.95 25.82
N PHE A 209 14.31 14.05 26.44
CA PHE A 209 14.86 14.10 27.81
C PHE A 209 14.00 14.97 28.72
#